data_AF-A0AAW4YQ30-F1
#
_entry.id   AF-A0AAW4YQ30-F1
#
_cell.length_a   1.000
_cell.length_b   1.000
_cell.length_c   1.000
_cell.angle_alpha   90.00
_cell.angle_beta   90.00
_cell.angle_gamma   90.00
#
_symmetry.space_group_name_H-M   'P 1'
#
loop_
_entity.id
_entity.type
_entity.pdbx_description
1 polymer ?
#
loop_
_entity_poly.entity_id
_entity_poly.type
_entity_poly.pdbx_seq_one_letter_code
_entity_poly.pdbx_strand_id
1 'polypeptide(L)'
;MKIGTISLTALLLAASLPASGEPPAYYQERASAAVMEAQGDAEQLEEALAIYDEGLERHPDDTELRSSRANLLAGMGRYEEAKRDLDVLHDKGLHKEGLLLRCMVLERLEGTTDDTMACYAEVEAAYVMASEPDSQPDANHLLAARLAGSPEAESLLLEWQASGNAAQEPMLAEILEMERGELIRQLLP
;
A
#
# COMPACT_ATOMS: atom_id res chain seq x y z
N MET A 1 -56.84 -35.60 37.93
CA MET A 1 -55.86 -35.11 38.92
C MET A 1 -54.52 -34.94 38.23
N LYS A 2 -54.16 -33.67 37.99
CA LYS A 2 -52.85 -33.02 37.77
C LYS A 2 -51.81 -33.64 36.80
N ILE A 3 -51.48 -32.91 35.72
CA ILE A 3 -50.23 -32.13 35.48
C ILE A 3 -49.03 -33.08 35.22
N GLY A 4 -48.26 -33.00 34.14
CA GLY A 4 -48.13 -31.93 33.15
C GLY A 4 -47.29 -32.36 31.95
N THR A 5 -47.37 -31.52 30.92
CA THR A 5 -46.60 -31.54 29.68
C THR A 5 -45.11 -31.34 29.96
N ILE A 6 -44.27 -32.32 29.64
CA ILE A 6 -42.82 -32.10 29.51
C ILE A 6 -42.55 -31.80 28.03
N SER A 7 -42.43 -30.51 27.74
CA SER A 7 -41.95 -30.03 26.45
C SER A 7 -40.46 -30.38 26.36
N LEU A 8 -40.12 -31.36 25.52
CA LEU A 8 -38.73 -31.67 25.23
C LEU A 8 -38.21 -30.63 24.23
N THR A 9 -37.83 -29.45 24.74
CA THR A 9 -37.06 -28.48 23.97
C THR A 9 -35.69 -29.10 23.68
N ALA A 10 -35.52 -29.60 22.46
CA ALA A 10 -34.20 -29.90 21.94
C ALA A 10 -33.42 -28.59 21.86
N LEU A 11 -32.50 -28.38 22.80
CA LEU A 11 -31.54 -27.29 22.74
C LEU A 11 -30.61 -27.60 21.56
N LEU A 12 -30.78 -26.87 20.46
CA LEU A 12 -29.77 -26.77 19.41
C LEU A 12 -28.48 -26.26 20.08
N LEU A 13 -27.48 -27.13 20.24
CA LEU A 13 -26.11 -26.65 20.41
C LEU A 13 -25.74 -25.99 19.10
N ALA A 14 -25.83 -24.66 19.08
CA ALA A 14 -25.14 -23.86 18.08
C ALA A 14 -23.65 -24.20 18.18
N ALA A 15 -23.10 -24.73 17.10
CA ALA A 15 -21.67 -24.82 16.90
C ALA A 15 -21.11 -23.39 16.88
N SER A 16 -20.34 -23.01 17.89
CA SER A 16 -19.55 -21.79 17.85
C SER A 16 -18.41 -21.85 18.85
N LEU A 17 -17.38 -22.61 18.50
CA LEU A 17 -16.01 -22.25 18.85
C LEU A 17 -15.33 -21.97 17.51
N PRO A 18 -15.07 -20.71 17.12
CA PRO A 18 -14.07 -20.51 16.09
C PRO A 18 -12.75 -21.06 16.64
N ALA A 19 -12.08 -21.89 15.84
CA ALA A 19 -10.70 -22.27 16.09
C ALA A 19 -9.92 -20.99 16.42
N SER A 20 -9.20 -20.96 17.54
CA SER A 20 -8.36 -19.81 17.90
C SER A 20 -7.20 -19.72 16.92
N GLY A 21 -7.44 -19.11 15.75
CA GLY A 21 -6.40 -18.70 14.83
C GLY A 21 -5.82 -17.37 15.29
N GLU A 22 -4.55 -17.14 14.96
CA GLU A 22 -3.89 -15.87 15.23
C GLU A 22 -4.58 -14.72 14.46
N PRO A 23 -4.69 -13.51 15.06
CA PRO A 23 -5.31 -12.36 14.40
C PRO A 23 -4.42 -11.82 13.25
N PRO A 24 -4.94 -10.99 12.33
CA PRO A 24 -4.14 -10.40 11.25
C PRO A 24 -2.86 -9.71 11.73
N ALA A 25 -2.94 -8.97 12.84
CA ALA A 25 -1.81 -8.26 13.44
C ALA A 25 -0.61 -9.18 13.78
N TYR A 26 -0.85 -10.44 14.14
CA TYR A 26 0.21 -11.40 14.40
C TYR A 26 1.06 -11.67 13.15
N TYR A 27 0.41 -11.84 11.99
CA TYR A 27 1.10 -12.06 10.71
C TYR A 27 1.80 -10.78 10.25
N GLN A 28 1.15 -9.63 10.43
CA GLN A 28 1.71 -8.33 10.09
C GLN A 28 3.01 -8.06 10.84
N GLU A 29 3.02 -8.25 12.16
CA GLU A 29 4.20 -8.04 13.01
C GLU A 29 5.34 -8.98 12.64
N ARG A 30 5.05 -10.28 12.45
CA ARG A 30 6.05 -11.29 12.06
C ARG A 30 6.64 -11.00 10.68
N ALA A 31 5.81 -10.69 9.69
CA ALA A 31 6.27 -10.41 8.34
C ALA A 31 7.11 -9.13 8.30
N SER A 32 6.68 -8.07 9.01
CA SER A 32 7.43 -6.81 9.11
C SER A 32 8.81 -7.02 9.75
N ALA A 33 8.90 -7.83 10.81
CA ALA A 33 10.16 -8.19 11.43
C ALA A 33 11.08 -8.96 10.44
N ALA A 34 10.54 -9.94 9.73
CA ALA A 34 11.28 -10.69 8.72
C ALA A 34 11.81 -9.79 7.57
N VAL A 35 11.02 -8.82 7.10
CA VAL A 35 11.47 -7.82 6.12
C VAL A 35 12.66 -7.01 6.64
N MET A 36 12.61 -6.57 7.89
CA MET A 36 13.71 -5.80 8.50
C MET A 36 14.98 -6.65 8.65
N GLU A 37 14.83 -7.92 9.03
CA GLU A 37 15.94 -8.87 9.17
C GLU A 37 16.60 -9.21 7.83
N ALA A 38 15.79 -9.32 6.76
CA ALA A 38 16.27 -9.67 5.42
C ALA A 38 17.31 -8.68 4.87
N GLN A 39 17.25 -7.39 5.24
CA GLN A 39 18.17 -6.34 4.75
C GLN A 39 18.34 -6.33 3.21
N GLY A 40 17.26 -6.66 2.48
CA GLY A 40 17.26 -6.74 1.02
C GLY A 40 17.73 -8.07 0.42
N ASP A 41 18.05 -9.07 1.25
CA ASP A 41 18.37 -10.42 0.80
C ASP A 41 17.12 -11.10 0.19
N ALA A 42 17.22 -11.50 -1.07
CA ALA A 42 16.07 -12.01 -1.83
C ALA A 42 15.48 -13.29 -1.22
N GLU A 43 16.30 -14.19 -0.68
CA GLU A 43 15.82 -15.44 -0.10
C GLU A 43 15.02 -15.19 1.19
N GLN A 44 15.49 -14.29 2.05
CA GLN A 44 14.77 -13.92 3.27
C GLN A 44 13.51 -13.08 3.00
N LEU A 45 13.51 -12.26 1.94
CA LEU A 45 12.31 -11.55 1.53
C LEU A 45 11.20 -12.50 1.06
N GLU A 46 11.55 -13.64 0.44
CA GLU A 46 10.58 -14.70 0.13
C GLU A 46 10.00 -15.34 1.40
N GLU A 47 10.78 -15.47 2.47
CA GLU A 47 10.25 -15.93 3.77
C GLU A 47 9.25 -14.93 4.36
N ALA A 48 9.53 -13.63 4.27
CA ALA A 48 8.60 -12.60 4.69
C ALA A 48 7.30 -12.62 3.86
N LEU A 49 7.39 -12.84 2.55
CA LEU A 49 6.22 -13.04 1.68
C LEU A 49 5.38 -14.25 2.10
N ALA A 50 6.02 -15.37 2.44
CA ALA A 50 5.31 -16.56 2.90
C ALA A 50 4.50 -16.30 4.18
N ILE A 51 4.96 -15.40 5.07
CA ILE A 51 4.18 -14.99 6.26
C ILE A 51 2.97 -14.14 5.86
N TYR A 52 3.11 -13.22 4.90
CA TYR A 52 1.97 -12.48 4.37
C TYR A 52 0.95 -13.38 3.67
N ASP A 53 1.42 -14.34 2.87
CA ASP A 53 0.58 -15.35 2.22
C ASP A 53 -0.20 -16.17 3.26
N GLU A 54 0.50 -16.65 4.28
CA GLU A 54 -0.10 -17.37 5.41
C GLU A 54 -1.20 -16.52 6.11
N GLY A 55 -0.95 -15.23 6.31
CA GLY A 55 -1.91 -14.30 6.90
C GLY A 55 -3.14 -14.11 6.02
N LEU A 56 -2.96 -13.92 4.72
CA LEU A 56 -4.03 -13.69 3.75
C LEU A 56 -4.82 -14.97 3.42
N GLU A 57 -4.24 -16.16 3.58
CA GLU A 57 -5.00 -17.42 3.53
C GLU A 57 -6.03 -17.52 4.65
N ARG A 58 -5.69 -17.03 5.86
CA ARG A 58 -6.60 -17.05 7.02
C ARG A 58 -7.52 -15.83 7.06
N HIS A 59 -7.04 -14.69 6.59
CA HIS A 59 -7.72 -13.40 6.63
C HIS A 59 -7.76 -12.77 5.24
N PRO A 60 -8.49 -13.36 4.28
CA PRO A 60 -8.44 -12.95 2.87
C PRO A 60 -8.96 -11.54 2.63
N ASP A 61 -9.72 -10.96 3.54
CA ASP A 61 -10.25 -9.61 3.40
C ASP A 61 -9.39 -8.53 4.03
N ASP A 62 -8.32 -8.90 4.74
CA ASP A 62 -7.46 -7.95 5.44
C ASP A 62 -6.71 -7.06 4.44
N THR A 63 -6.93 -5.76 4.56
CA THR A 63 -6.38 -4.76 3.64
C THR A 63 -4.97 -4.36 4.03
N GLU A 64 -4.60 -4.46 5.30
CA GLU A 64 -3.28 -4.08 5.79
C GLU A 64 -2.23 -5.11 5.36
N LEU A 65 -2.48 -6.40 5.62
CA LEU A 65 -1.64 -7.50 5.16
C LEU A 65 -1.44 -7.45 3.65
N ARG A 66 -2.53 -7.22 2.89
CA ARG A 66 -2.47 -7.10 1.43
C ARG A 66 -1.67 -5.89 0.98
N SER A 67 -1.84 -4.74 1.64
CA SER A 67 -1.08 -3.52 1.32
C SER A 67 0.41 -3.71 1.59
N SER A 68 0.78 -4.32 2.71
CA SER A 68 2.18 -4.60 3.03
C SER A 68 2.80 -5.63 2.09
N ARG A 69 2.05 -6.68 1.71
CA ARG A 69 2.50 -7.64 0.69
C ARG A 69 2.73 -6.95 -0.65
N ALA A 70 1.80 -6.09 -1.10
CA ALA A 70 1.95 -5.34 -2.35
C ALA A 70 3.20 -4.44 -2.36
N ASN A 71 3.47 -3.74 -1.25
CA ASN A 71 4.68 -2.93 -1.10
C ASN A 71 5.95 -3.78 -1.21
N LEU A 72 6.01 -4.91 -0.49
CA LEU A 72 7.16 -5.80 -0.53
C LEU A 72 7.38 -6.38 -1.94
N LEU A 73 6.32 -6.86 -2.59
CA LEU A 73 6.35 -7.38 -3.96
C LEU A 73 6.85 -6.31 -4.95
N ALA A 74 6.38 -5.06 -4.82
CA ALA A 74 6.82 -3.96 -5.66
C ALA A 74 8.32 -3.65 -5.45
N GLY A 75 8.79 -3.61 -4.20
CA GLY A 75 10.20 -3.44 -3.88
C GLY A 75 11.11 -4.58 -4.36
N MET A 76 10.56 -5.78 -4.53
CA MET A 76 11.24 -6.95 -5.12
C MET A 76 11.16 -6.99 -6.65
N GLY A 77 10.53 -6.01 -7.30
CA GLY A 77 10.31 -5.99 -8.76
C GLY A 77 9.26 -6.99 -9.25
N ARG A 78 8.48 -7.61 -8.35
CA ARG A 78 7.40 -8.57 -8.66
C ARG A 78 6.10 -7.82 -8.98
N TYR A 79 6.15 -6.98 -10.00
CA TYR A 79 5.11 -6.01 -10.31
C TYR A 79 3.74 -6.61 -10.65
N GLU A 80 3.70 -7.73 -11.37
CA GLU A 80 2.43 -8.41 -11.69
C GLU A 80 1.70 -8.93 -10.44
N GLU A 81 2.45 -9.31 -9.41
CA GLU A 81 1.90 -9.76 -8.14
C GLU A 81 1.43 -8.58 -7.29
N ALA A 82 2.25 -7.53 -7.20
CA ALA A 82 1.88 -6.29 -6.54
C ALA A 82 0.60 -5.69 -7.16
N LYS A 83 0.51 -5.68 -8.50
CA LYS A 83 -0.67 -5.19 -9.23
C LYS A 83 -1.93 -5.95 -8.83
N ARG A 84 -1.88 -7.28 -8.73
CA ARG A 84 -3.04 -8.09 -8.31
C ARG A 84 -3.55 -7.70 -6.94
N ASP A 85 -2.65 -7.46 -5.99
CA ASP A 85 -3.05 -7.00 -4.65
C ASP A 85 -3.61 -5.58 -4.67
N LEU A 86 -2.97 -4.68 -5.42
CA LEU A 86 -3.39 -3.29 -5.53
C LEU A 86 -4.74 -3.14 -6.26
N ASP A 87 -5.05 -3.98 -7.23
CA ASP A 87 -6.37 -3.99 -7.88
C ASP A 87 -7.47 -4.42 -6.90
N VAL A 88 -7.23 -5.45 -6.08
CA VAL A 88 -8.19 -5.86 -5.04
C VAL A 88 -8.40 -4.74 -4.00
N LEU A 89 -7.34 -4.02 -3.64
CA LEU A 89 -7.45 -2.89 -2.73
C LEU A 89 -8.16 -1.70 -3.37
N HIS A 90 -7.91 -1.44 -4.66
CA HIS A 90 -8.54 -0.34 -5.40
C HIS A 90 -10.06 -0.49 -5.40
N ASP A 91 -10.57 -1.70 -5.65
CA ASP A 91 -12.01 -2.01 -5.58
C ASP A 91 -12.62 -1.77 -4.19
N LYS A 92 -11.79 -1.78 -3.13
CA LYS A 92 -12.19 -1.47 -1.74
C LYS A 92 -12.01 0.01 -1.36
N GLY A 93 -11.50 0.84 -2.28
CA GLY A 93 -11.26 2.27 -2.06
C GLY A 93 -9.89 2.55 -1.42
N LEU A 94 -8.82 2.39 -2.21
CA LEU A 94 -7.46 2.75 -1.80
C LEU A 94 -7.38 4.21 -1.33
N HIS A 95 -6.60 4.44 -0.27
CA HIS A 95 -6.15 5.80 0.08
C HIS A 95 -5.08 6.29 -0.91
N LYS A 96 -4.83 7.60 -0.95
CA LYS A 96 -4.00 8.26 -1.96
C LYS A 96 -2.58 7.69 -2.08
N GLU A 97 -1.96 7.27 -0.99
CA GLU A 97 -0.62 6.64 -0.98
C GLU A 97 -0.64 5.26 -1.68
N GLY A 98 -1.68 4.46 -1.45
CA GLY A 98 -1.81 3.16 -2.11
C GLY A 98 -2.19 3.29 -3.58
N LEU A 99 -2.97 4.32 -3.93
CA LEU A 99 -3.20 4.69 -5.34
C LEU A 99 -1.90 5.11 -6.02
N LEU A 100 -1.04 5.88 -5.35
CA LEU A 100 0.27 6.27 -5.87
C LEU A 100 1.14 5.05 -6.18
N LEU A 101 1.25 4.10 -5.25
CA LEU A 101 1.97 2.85 -5.49
C LEU A 101 1.38 2.07 -6.67
N ARG A 102 0.05 2.00 -6.76
CA ARG A 102 -0.63 1.35 -7.90
C ARG A 102 -0.26 2.00 -9.22
N CYS A 103 -0.29 3.32 -9.33
CA CYS A 103 0.10 4.02 -10.55
C CYS A 103 1.58 3.76 -10.91
N MET A 104 2.48 3.77 -9.93
CA MET A 104 3.90 3.44 -10.15
C MET A 104 4.11 2.01 -10.63
N VAL A 105 3.42 1.03 -10.03
CA VAL A 105 3.47 -0.38 -10.47
C VAL A 105 2.91 -0.55 -11.89
N LEU A 106 1.81 0.13 -12.22
CA LEU A 106 1.25 0.11 -13.57
C LEU A 106 2.24 0.66 -14.60
N GLU A 107 2.88 1.79 -14.30
CA GLU A 107 3.90 2.34 -15.19
C GLU A 107 5.14 1.44 -15.31
N ARG A 108 5.54 0.72 -14.25
CA ARG A 108 6.61 -0.28 -14.37
C ARG A 108 6.26 -1.42 -15.34
N LEU A 109 4.97 -1.79 -15.43
CA LEU A 109 4.48 -2.85 -16.30
C LEU A 109 4.20 -2.39 -17.73
N GLU A 110 3.62 -1.20 -17.88
CA GLU A 110 3.04 -0.71 -19.14
C GLU A 110 3.87 0.40 -19.80
N GLY A 111 4.81 0.99 -19.05
CA GLY A 111 5.50 2.21 -19.45
C GLY A 111 4.64 3.46 -19.27
N THR A 112 5.18 4.61 -19.66
CA THR A 112 4.46 5.88 -19.58
C THR A 112 3.39 5.96 -20.67
N THR A 113 2.13 5.85 -20.26
CA THR A 113 0.93 5.93 -21.11
C THR A 113 -0.02 7.02 -20.63
N ASP A 114 -0.96 7.46 -21.48
CA ASP A 114 -2.00 8.42 -21.08
C ASP A 114 -2.79 7.93 -19.84
N ASP A 115 -3.04 6.63 -19.74
CA ASP A 115 -3.74 6.01 -18.60
C ASP A 115 -2.92 6.10 -17.30
N THR A 116 -1.60 5.84 -17.36
CA THR A 116 -0.73 6.00 -16.19
C THR A 116 -0.62 7.45 -15.75
N MET A 117 -0.55 8.40 -16.70
CA MET A 117 -0.54 9.83 -16.41
C MET A 117 -1.85 10.27 -15.73
N ALA A 118 -2.99 9.80 -16.24
CA ALA A 118 -4.30 10.05 -15.63
C ALA A 118 -4.39 9.48 -14.21
N CYS A 119 -3.85 8.28 -13.98
CA CYS A 119 -3.77 7.67 -12.65
C CYS A 119 -3.06 8.59 -11.65
N TYR A 120 -1.89 9.14 -12.00
CA TYR A 120 -1.20 10.07 -11.10
C TYR A 120 -1.95 11.40 -10.90
N ALA A 121 -2.63 11.90 -11.93
CA ALA A 121 -3.44 13.12 -11.80
C ALA A 121 -4.61 12.93 -10.81
N GLU A 122 -5.21 11.73 -10.76
CA GLU A 122 -6.19 11.38 -9.72
C GLU A 122 -5.59 11.39 -8.32
N VAL A 123 -4.36 10.87 -8.18
CA VAL A 123 -3.63 10.88 -6.90
C VAL A 123 -3.31 12.31 -6.46
N GLU A 124 -2.77 13.13 -7.36
CA GLU A 124 -2.48 14.54 -7.10
C GLU A 124 -3.74 15.28 -6.66
N ALA A 125 -4.86 15.11 -7.37
CA ALA A 125 -6.13 15.72 -6.99
C ALA A 125 -6.59 15.29 -5.58
N ALA A 126 -6.35 14.03 -5.20
CA ALA A 126 -6.64 13.55 -3.84
C ALA A 126 -5.76 14.22 -2.78
N TYR A 127 -4.48 14.48 -3.08
CA TYR A 127 -3.61 15.27 -2.20
C TYR A 127 -4.09 16.72 -2.09
N VAL A 128 -4.41 17.37 -3.20
CA VAL A 128 -4.92 18.76 -3.21
C VAL A 128 -6.20 18.89 -2.38
N MET A 129 -7.14 17.95 -2.53
CA MET A 129 -8.39 17.96 -1.75
C MET A 129 -8.16 17.72 -0.25
N ALA A 130 -7.14 16.96 0.12
CA ALA A 130 -6.83 16.63 1.51
C ALA A 130 -5.91 17.67 2.19
N SER A 131 -5.30 18.58 1.42
CA SER A 131 -4.32 19.53 1.92
C SER A 131 -4.99 20.71 2.62
N GLU A 132 -4.43 21.10 3.76
CA GLU A 132 -4.82 22.33 4.45
C GLU A 132 -4.14 23.54 3.79
N PRO A 133 -4.76 24.73 3.80
CA PRO A 133 -4.09 25.95 3.35
C PRO A 133 -2.74 26.15 4.06
N ASP A 134 -1.72 26.53 3.30
CA ASP A 134 -0.35 26.80 3.78
C ASP A 134 0.37 25.58 4.42
N SER A 135 -0.12 24.36 4.22
CA SER A 135 0.60 23.16 4.64
C SER A 135 1.92 23.02 3.88
N GLN A 136 2.96 22.49 4.54
CA GLN A 136 4.21 22.18 3.86
C GLN A 136 3.98 21.16 2.73
N PRO A 137 4.75 21.23 1.64
CA PRO A 137 4.63 20.29 0.54
C PRO A 137 4.93 18.87 1.04
N ASP A 138 4.09 17.93 0.63
CA ASP A 138 4.19 16.50 0.91
C ASP A 138 4.96 15.82 -0.23
N ALA A 139 5.91 14.94 0.11
CA ALA A 139 6.75 14.27 -0.89
C ALA A 139 5.95 13.43 -1.89
N ASN A 140 4.89 12.76 -1.43
CA ASN A 140 4.03 11.94 -2.28
C ASN A 140 3.11 12.82 -3.14
N HIS A 141 2.67 13.98 -2.64
CA HIS A 141 1.98 14.98 -3.47
C HIS A 141 2.89 15.47 -4.61
N LEU A 142 4.12 15.88 -4.29
CA LEU A 142 5.10 16.31 -5.29
C LEU A 142 5.41 15.19 -6.28
N LEU A 143 5.61 13.96 -5.79
CA LEU A 143 5.84 12.79 -6.63
C LEU A 143 4.66 12.55 -7.58
N ALA A 144 3.42 12.59 -7.09
CA ALA A 144 2.22 12.45 -7.90
C ALA A 144 2.13 13.53 -8.97
N ALA A 145 2.35 14.81 -8.62
CA ALA A 145 2.34 15.92 -9.57
C ALA A 145 3.40 15.77 -10.67
N ARG A 146 4.65 15.40 -10.29
CA ARG A 146 5.72 15.13 -11.26
C ARG A 146 5.36 13.98 -12.19
N LEU A 147 4.82 12.90 -11.64
CA LEU A 147 4.42 11.72 -12.41
C LEU A 147 3.13 11.93 -13.21
N ALA A 148 2.31 12.93 -12.87
CA ALA A 148 1.16 13.38 -13.66
C ALA A 148 1.54 14.34 -14.79
N GLY A 149 2.79 14.83 -14.84
CA GLY A 149 3.18 15.90 -15.77
C GLY A 149 2.46 17.21 -15.47
N SER A 150 2.09 17.42 -14.21
CA SER A 150 1.33 18.57 -13.72
C SER A 150 2.09 19.89 -13.90
N PRO A 151 1.42 20.97 -14.32
CA PRO A 151 2.05 22.29 -14.37
C PRO A 151 2.42 22.82 -12.98
N GLU A 152 1.84 22.28 -11.90
CA GLU A 152 2.15 22.65 -10.52
C GLU A 152 3.44 21.98 -10.00
N ALA A 153 3.94 20.94 -10.66
CA ALA A 153 5.06 20.13 -10.17
C ALA A 153 6.34 20.93 -9.92
N GLU A 154 6.66 21.92 -10.77
CA GLU A 154 7.83 22.79 -10.59
C GLU A 154 7.68 23.70 -9.36
N SER A 155 6.49 24.26 -9.14
CA SER A 155 6.22 25.09 -7.95
C SER A 155 6.35 24.26 -6.67
N LEU A 156 5.74 23.07 -6.66
CA LEU A 156 5.80 22.15 -5.51
C LEU A 156 7.24 21.74 -5.18
N LEU A 157 8.09 21.52 -6.20
CA LEU A 157 9.49 21.19 -5.99
C LEU A 157 10.25 22.35 -5.35
N LEU A 158 10.06 23.58 -5.86
CA LEU A 158 10.69 24.78 -5.31
C LEU A 158 10.26 25.03 -3.86
N GLU A 159 8.98 24.84 -3.55
CA GLU A 159 8.46 24.92 -2.19
C GLU A 159 9.07 23.84 -1.29
N TRP A 160 9.20 22.60 -1.78
CA TRP A 160 9.83 21.50 -1.04
C TRP A 160 11.30 21.80 -0.72
N GLN A 161 12.06 22.29 -1.69
CA GLN A 161 13.45 22.68 -1.51
C GLN A 161 13.62 23.85 -0.54
N ALA A 162 12.68 24.80 -0.55
CA ALA A 162 12.66 25.92 0.40
C ALA A 162 12.18 25.51 1.80
N SER A 163 11.53 24.36 1.94
CA SER A 163 11.03 23.84 3.20
C SER A 163 12.13 23.21 4.06
N GLY A 164 11.83 22.97 5.34
CA GLY A 164 12.70 22.19 6.22
C GLY A 164 12.72 20.69 5.92
N ASN A 165 11.83 20.19 5.05
CA ASN A 165 11.69 18.75 4.78
C ASN A 165 12.82 18.21 3.91
N ALA A 166 13.21 18.94 2.86
CA ALA A 166 14.32 18.55 1.99
C ALA A 166 15.65 18.37 2.76
N ALA A 167 15.88 19.19 3.78
CA ALA A 167 17.06 19.09 4.63
C ALA A 167 17.02 17.89 5.61
N GLN A 168 15.83 17.41 5.97
CA GLN A 168 15.65 16.24 6.83
C GLN A 168 15.81 14.93 6.06
N GLU A 169 15.48 14.93 4.77
CA GLU A 169 15.49 13.74 3.91
C GLU A 169 16.32 13.97 2.63
N PRO A 170 17.65 14.15 2.75
CA PRO A 170 18.50 14.57 1.63
C PRO A 170 18.50 13.57 0.47
N MET A 171 18.44 12.27 0.77
CA MET A 171 18.36 11.23 -0.27
C MET A 171 17.03 11.28 -1.02
N LEU A 172 15.92 11.52 -0.32
CA LEU A 172 14.61 11.65 -0.97
C LEU A 172 14.55 12.93 -1.82
N ALA A 173 15.13 14.03 -1.34
CA ALA A 173 15.23 15.26 -2.11
C ALA A 173 15.99 15.05 -3.43
N GLU A 174 17.12 14.35 -3.41
CA GLU A 174 17.87 14.00 -4.62
C GLU A 174 17.04 13.12 -5.57
N ILE A 175 16.33 12.12 -5.05
CA ILE A 175 15.45 11.26 -5.84
C ILE A 175 14.34 12.08 -6.52
N LEU A 176 13.66 12.94 -5.76
CA LEU A 176 12.55 13.75 -6.25
C LEU A 176 12.95 14.78 -7.31
N GLU A 177 14.24 15.05 -7.49
CA GLU A 177 14.76 15.93 -8.55
C GLU A 177 15.02 15.19 -9.87
N MET A 178 15.12 13.86 -9.84
CA MET A 178 15.49 13.05 -10.99
C MET A 178 14.49 13.15 -12.15
N GLU A 179 15.00 12.99 -13.37
CA GLU A 179 14.19 12.79 -14.55
C GLU A 179 13.23 11.60 -14.35
N ARG A 180 11.99 11.72 -14.84
CA ARG A 180 10.90 10.74 -14.60
C ARG A 180 11.35 9.29 -14.72
N GLY A 181 12.03 8.96 -15.83
CA GLY A 181 12.43 7.59 -16.11
C GLY A 181 13.49 7.05 -15.14
N GLU A 182 14.30 7.91 -14.52
CA GLU A 182 15.23 7.54 -13.44
C GLU A 182 14.52 7.50 -12.10
N LEU A 183 13.70 8.52 -11.80
CA LEU A 183 12.88 8.61 -10.60
C LEU A 183 12.10 7.31 -10.32
N ILE A 184 11.38 6.81 -11.34
CA ILE A 184 10.60 5.58 -11.21
C ILE A 184 11.48 4.35 -10.98
N ARG A 185 12.64 4.25 -11.64
CA ARG A 185 13.56 3.12 -11.48
C ARG A 185 14.25 3.12 -10.12
N GLN A 186 14.45 4.29 -9.52
CA GLN A 186 15.00 4.40 -8.17
C GLN A 186 13.96 4.03 -7.10
N LEU A 187 12.69 4.43 -7.30
CA LEU A 187 11.61 4.13 -6.37
C LEU A 187 11.13 2.67 -6.49
N LEU A 188 11.13 2.12 -7.71
CA LEU A 188 10.72 0.75 -8.02
C LEU A 188 11.75 0.11 -9.00
N PRO A 189 12.71 -0.69 -8.50
CA PRO A 189 13.79 -1.28 -9.30
C PRO A 189 13.31 -2.37 -10.29
#